data_AF-A0AAW6NIJ3-F1
#
_entry.id   AF-A0AAW6NIJ3-F1
#
_cell.length_a   1.000
_cell.length_b   1.000
_cell.length_c   1.000
_cell.angle_alpha   90.00
_cell.angle_beta   90.00
_cell.angle_gamma   90.00
#
_symmetry.space_group_name_H-M   'P 1'
#
loop_
_entity.id
_entity.type
_entity.pdbx_description
1 polymer ?
#
loop_
_entity_poly.entity_id
_entity_poly.type
_entity_poly.pdbx_seq_one_letter_code
_entity_poly.pdbx_strand_id
1 'polypeptide(L)'
;MSSYSEQFLKQNPLAVLGVLRDLKKGEVPLRINWSTSQFISKILDVTAEHLIVDLGSQSDENRAALQAENLSVMAETQGAKVEFVLPRLTTIAY
;
A
#
# COMPACT_ATOMS: atom_id res chain seq x y z
N MET A 1 -0.36 -8.02 17.26
CA MET A 1 -0.98 -8.54 16.03
C MET A 1 -2.40 -8.04 15.98
N SER A 2 -2.77 -7.31 14.94
CA SER A 2 -4.13 -6.83 14.73
C SER A 2 -5.04 -8.04 14.52
N SER A 3 -5.95 -8.28 15.47
CA SER A 3 -6.86 -9.42 15.49
C SER A 3 -8.10 -9.12 14.64
N TYR A 4 -7.94 -9.13 13.32
CA TYR A 4 -9.07 -9.04 12.40
C TYR A 4 -9.65 -10.43 12.16
N SER A 5 -10.98 -10.52 12.01
CA SER A 5 -11.63 -11.77 11.63
C SER A 5 -11.11 -12.26 10.28
N GLU A 6 -10.84 -13.56 10.16
CA GLU A 6 -10.34 -14.18 8.93
C GLU A 6 -11.26 -13.96 7.72
N GLN A 7 -12.55 -13.70 7.94
CA GLN A 7 -13.51 -13.38 6.87
C GLN A 7 -13.11 -12.15 6.03
N PHE A 8 -12.28 -11.26 6.59
CA PHE A 8 -11.78 -10.07 5.90
C PHE A 8 -10.53 -10.35 5.07
N LEU A 9 -9.86 -11.49 5.30
CA LEU A 9 -8.62 -11.84 4.61
C LEU A 9 -8.91 -12.19 3.15
N LYS A 10 -8.29 -11.45 2.23
CA LYS A 10 -8.33 -11.73 0.79
C LYS A 10 -7.09 -12.52 0.40
N GLN A 11 -7.26 -13.80 0.10
CA GLN A 11 -6.16 -14.68 -0.36
C GLN A 11 -6.15 -14.89 -1.88
N ASN A 12 -7.31 -14.82 -2.53
CA ASN A 12 -7.41 -14.99 -3.97
C ASN A 12 -6.77 -13.77 -4.69
N PRO A 13 -5.83 -13.98 -5.62
CA PRO A 13 -5.15 -12.88 -6.33
C PRO A 13 -6.10 -11.90 -7.03
N LEU A 14 -7.21 -12.41 -7.61
CA LEU A 14 -8.20 -11.56 -8.28
C LEU A 14 -8.99 -10.70 -7.28
N ALA A 15 -9.24 -11.22 -6.07
CA ALA A 15 -9.88 -10.45 -5.01
C ALA A 15 -8.95 -9.33 -4.51
N VAL A 16 -7.66 -9.62 -4.35
CA VAL A 16 -6.63 -8.61 -3.99
C VAL A 16 -6.54 -7.55 -5.09
N LEU A 17 -6.42 -7.97 -6.35
CA LEU A 17 -6.34 -7.07 -7.49
C LEU A 17 -7.59 -6.20 -7.63
N GLY A 18 -8.78 -6.75 -7.36
CA GLY A 18 -10.03 -5.99 -7.33
C GLY A 18 -9.99 -4.85 -6.31
N VAL A 19 -9.59 -5.14 -5.07
CA VAL A 19 -9.45 -4.13 -4.01
C VAL A 19 -8.45 -3.05 -4.39
N LEU A 20 -7.27 -3.42 -4.91
CA LEU A 20 -6.26 -2.45 -5.32
C LEU A 20 -6.73 -1.56 -6.49
N ARG A 21 -7.49 -2.12 -7.44
CA ARG A 21 -8.10 -1.35 -8.54
C ARG A 21 -9.15 -0.38 -8.05
N ASP A 22 -9.96 -0.76 -7.06
CA ASP A 22 -10.94 0.12 -6.45
C ASP A 22 -10.27 1.27 -5.68
N LEU A 23 -9.19 0.99 -4.95
CA LEU A 23 -8.38 2.02 -4.28
C LEU A 23 -7.78 3.01 -5.29
N LYS A 24 -7.23 2.51 -6.41
CA LYS A 24 -6.71 3.35 -7.50
C LYS A 24 -7.81 4.22 -8.10
N LYS A 25 -8.95 3.61 -8.45
CA LYS A 25 -10.07 4.31 -9.10
C LYS A 25 -10.68 5.39 -8.20
N GLY A 26 -10.73 5.14 -6.89
CA GLY A 26 -11.21 6.11 -5.91
C GLY A 26 -10.19 7.15 -5.48
N GLU A 27 -8.97 7.14 -6.06
CA GLU A 27 -7.84 7.99 -5.66
C GLU A 27 -7.61 7.98 -4.15
N VAL A 28 -7.77 6.81 -3.53
CA VAL A 28 -7.77 6.67 -2.06
C VAL A 28 -6.34 6.88 -1.54
N PRO A 29 -6.12 7.81 -0.60
CA PRO A 29 -4.81 8.01 0.01
C PRO A 29 -4.34 6.75 0.74
N LEU A 30 -3.08 6.38 0.51
CA LEU A 30 -2.42 5.30 1.21
C LEU A 30 -1.52 5.87 2.30
N ARG A 31 -1.54 5.28 3.49
CA ARG A 31 -0.50 5.46 4.50
C ARG A 31 0.46 4.29 4.41
N ILE A 32 1.71 4.57 4.04
CA ILE A 32 2.79 3.59 4.03
C ILE A 32 3.65 3.86 5.25
N ASN A 33 3.81 2.85 6.12
CA ASN A 33 4.61 2.97 7.33
C ASN A 33 5.58 1.79 7.48
N TRP A 34 6.68 2.06 8.16
CA TRP A 34 7.69 1.08 8.55
C TRP A 34 8.10 1.37 10.00
N SER A 35 9.11 0.65 10.50
CA SER A 35 9.48 0.66 11.93
C SER A 35 9.71 2.04 12.56
N THR A 36 10.15 3.02 11.78
CA THR A 36 10.59 4.33 12.30
C THR A 36 9.78 5.52 11.80
N SER A 37 9.03 5.39 10.70
CA SER A 37 8.30 6.52 10.12
C SER A 37 7.18 6.05 9.17
N GLN A 38 6.50 7.02 8.55
CA GLN A 38 5.42 6.83 7.60
C GLN A 38 5.35 8.00 6.62
N PHE A 39 4.74 7.78 5.45
CA PHE A 39 4.31 8.86 4.56
C PHE A 39 2.96 8.56 3.90
N ILE A 40 2.34 9.61 3.37
CA ILE A 40 1.11 9.51 2.58
C ILE A 40 1.47 9.39 1.09
N SER A 41 0.84 8.41 0.44
CA SER A 41 1.02 8.02 -0.96
C SER A 41 -0.34 7.85 -1.64
N LYS A 42 -0.32 7.47 -2.91
CA LYS A 42 -1.48 7.03 -3.70
C LYS A 42 -1.06 5.97 -4.70
N ILE A 43 -1.99 5.15 -5.16
CA ILE A 43 -1.73 4.19 -6.24
C ILE A 43 -1.69 4.95 -7.58
N LEU A 44 -0.58 4.83 -8.29
CA LEU A 44 -0.41 5.36 -9.65
C LEU A 44 -0.83 4.33 -10.70
N ASP A 45 -0.45 3.07 -10.50
CA ASP A 45 -0.89 1.96 -11.35
C ASP A 45 -0.99 0.63 -10.62
N VAL A 46 -1.82 -0.27 -11.15
CA VAL A 46 -1.95 -1.63 -10.66
C VAL A 46 -2.21 -2.62 -11.80
N THR A 47 -1.35 -3.62 -11.89
CA THR A 47 -1.45 -4.78 -12.79
C THR A 47 -1.45 -6.07 -11.96
N ALA A 48 -1.49 -7.24 -12.60
CA ALA A 48 -1.39 -8.51 -11.87
C ALA A 48 0.04 -8.73 -11.33
N GLU A 49 1.02 -8.04 -11.90
CA GLU A 49 2.45 -8.20 -11.64
C GLU A 49 3.02 -7.07 -10.78
N HIS A 50 2.45 -5.86 -10.87
CA HIS A 50 3.01 -4.65 -10.27
C HIS A 50 1.96 -3.78 -9.58
N LEU A 51 2.34 -3.26 -8.41
CA LEU A 51 1.69 -2.14 -7.73
C LEU A 51 2.65 -0.96 -7.76
N ILE A 52 2.25 0.13 -8.42
CA ILE A 52 3.05 1.34 -8.53
C ILE A 52 2.39 2.41 -7.66
N VAL A 53 3.16 2.96 -6.74
CA VAL A 53 2.71 3.98 -5.78
C VAL A 53 3.56 5.22 -5.89
N ASP A 54 2.96 6.36 -5.58
CA ASP A 54 3.66 7.63 -5.53
C ASP A 54 4.61 7.67 -4.32
N LEU A 55 5.72 8.39 -4.44
CA LEU A 55 6.57 8.66 -3.30
C LEU A 55 5.98 9.81 -2.47
N GLY A 56 6.38 9.88 -1.19
CA GLY A 56 5.99 10.97 -0.31
C GLY A 56 6.65 12.29 -0.71
N SER A 57 6.19 13.38 -0.09
CA SER A 57 6.75 14.72 -0.34
C SER A 57 8.17 14.93 0.19
N GLN A 58 8.63 14.11 1.14
CA GLN A 58 9.91 14.28 1.81
C GLN A 58 10.94 13.27 1.30
N SER A 59 12.05 13.76 0.74
CA SER A 59 13.10 12.92 0.15
C SER A 59 13.75 11.97 1.16
N ASP A 60 13.91 12.41 2.41
CA ASP A 60 14.53 11.59 3.46
C ASP A 60 13.63 10.41 3.87
N GLU A 61 12.32 10.63 3.94
CA GLU A 61 11.34 9.57 4.19
C GLU A 61 11.30 8.57 3.04
N ASN A 62 11.34 9.06 1.80
CA ASN A 62 11.39 8.21 0.61
C ASN A 62 12.63 7.32 0.61
N ARG A 63 13.80 7.89 0.94
CA ARG A 63 15.06 7.11 1.04
C ARG A 63 14.99 6.08 2.14
N ALA A 64 14.44 6.42 3.30
CA ALA A 64 14.28 5.49 4.41
C ALA A 64 13.31 4.34 4.05
N ALA A 65 12.19 4.64 3.40
CA ALA A 65 11.22 3.65 2.98
C ALA A 65 11.78 2.67 1.92
N LEU A 66 12.61 3.16 0.99
CA LEU A 66 13.27 2.31 -0.01
C LEU A 66 14.31 1.34 0.60
N GLN A 67 14.79 1.64 1.82
CA GLN A 67 15.71 0.78 2.58
C GLN A 67 14.98 -0.10 3.61
N ALA A 68 13.69 0.14 3.85
CA ALA A 68 12.91 -0.58 4.82
C ALA A 68 12.42 -1.93 4.27
N GLU A 69 12.20 -2.85 5.20
CA GLU A 69 11.54 -4.13 4.94
C GLU A 69 10.18 -4.17 5.65
N ASN A 70 9.26 -4.98 5.12
CA ASN A 70 7.93 -5.21 5.71
C ASN A 70 7.14 -3.91 5.92
N LEU A 71 7.00 -3.12 4.85
CA LEU A 71 6.23 -1.88 4.87
C LEU A 71 4.74 -2.20 5.01
N SER A 72 4.10 -1.66 6.03
CA SER A 72 2.67 -1.78 6.24
C SER A 72 1.95 -0.68 5.47
N VAL A 73 0.96 -1.07 4.67
CA VAL A 73 0.14 -0.17 3.86
C VAL A 73 -1.29 -0.19 4.41
N MET A 74 -1.87 1.00 4.57
CA MET A 74 -3.23 1.19 5.05
C MET A 74 -3.96 2.19 4.17
N ALA A 75 -5.23 1.89 3.85
CA ALA A 75 -6.13 2.80 3.18
C ALA A 75 -7.51 2.77 3.84
N GLU A 76 -8.14 3.93 3.98
CA GLU A 76 -9.50 4.05 4.52
C GLU A 76 -10.45 4.45 3.39
N THR A 77 -11.46 3.61 3.15
CA THR A 77 -12.55 3.87 2.21
C THR A 77 -13.85 4.07 3.00
N GLN A 78 -14.94 4.45 2.32
CA GLN A 78 -16.25 4.54 2.98
C GLN A 78 -16.68 3.18 3.53
N GLY A 79 -16.60 3.01 4.85
CA GLY A 79 -17.05 1.81 5.56
C GLY A 79 -16.08 0.62 5.55
N ALA A 80 -14.86 0.78 5.02
CA ALA A 80 -13.86 -0.29 5.06
C ALA A 80 -12.43 0.24 5.25
N LYS A 81 -11.61 -0.60 5.87
CA LYS A 81 -10.17 -0.37 6.04
C LYS A 81 -9.44 -1.48 5.30
N VAL A 82 -8.54 -1.11 4.41
CA VAL A 82 -7.70 -2.05 3.66
C VAL A 82 -6.29 -2.00 4.26
N GLU A 83 -5.76 -3.17 4.61
CA GLU A 83 -4.42 -3.32 5.17
C GLU A 83 -3.68 -4.47 4.50
N PHE A 84 -2.43 -4.25 4.15
CA PHE A 84 -1.53 -5.28 3.63
C PHE A 84 -0.07 -4.91 3.90
N VAL A 85 0.84 -5.87 3.73
CA VAL A 85 2.27 -5.67 3.94
C VAL A 85 3.01 -5.89 2.62
N LEU A 86 3.91 -4.98 2.28
CA LEU A 86 4.83 -5.09 1.16
C LEU A 86 6.23 -5.44 1.69
N PRO A 87 6.93 -6.42 1.10
CA PRO A 87 8.24 -6.82 1.58
C PRO A 87 9.28 -5.71 1.42
N ARG A 88 9.23 -4.96 0.30
CA ARG A 88 10.16 -3.88 -0.04
C ARG A 88 9.57 -2.96 -1.11
N LEU A 89 10.11 -1.75 -1.23
CA LEU A 89 9.86 -0.84 -2.35
C LEU A 89 11.08 -0.76 -3.27
N THR A 90 10.84 -0.52 -4.56
CA THR A 90 11.90 -0.27 -5.56
C THR A 90 11.52 0.92 -6.41
N THR A 91 12.50 1.73 -6.78
CA THR A 91 12.28 2.87 -7.67
C THR A 91 12.21 2.42 -9.12
N ILE A 92 11.29 3.00 -9.87
CA ILE A 92 11.17 2.84 -11.32
C ILE A 92 11.05 4.22 -11.97
N ALA A 93 11.41 4.34 -13.24
CA ALA A 93 10.95 5.45 -14.06
C ALA A 93 9.53 5.10 -14.53
N TYR A 94 8.54 5.83 -14.02
CA TYR A 94 7.11 5.63 -14.29
C TYR A 94 6.58 6.74 -15.19
#